data_AF-A0A358R0N1-F1
#
_entry.id   AF-A0A358R0N1-F1
#
_cell.length_a   1.000
_cell.length_b   1.000
_cell.length_c   1.000
_cell.angle_alpha   90.00
_cell.angle_beta   90.00
_cell.angle_gamma   90.00
#
_symmetry.space_group_name_H-M   'P 1'
#
loop_
_entity.id
_entity.type
_entity.pdbx_description
1 polymer ?
#
loop_
_entity_poly.entity_id
_entity_poly.type
_entity_poly.pdbx_seq_one_letter_code
_entity_poly.pdbx_strand_id
1 'polypeptide(L)'
;MINYINLPFMINDLVVYPDAKDRARVIDFDCRYELITTLSSCTCCTFRFSSRRDPGFKCRHIKALQKVINGEVAPDYNATG
;
A
#
# COMPACT_ATOMS: atom_id res chain seq x y z
N MET A 1 -13.97 -13.63 -7.20
CA MET A 1 -12.75 -12.89 -6.80
C MET A 1 -12.72 -11.59 -7.58
N ILE A 2 -12.72 -10.44 -6.91
CA ILE A 2 -12.55 -9.14 -7.59
C ILE A 2 -11.10 -9.07 -8.06
N ASN A 3 -10.87 -8.84 -9.36
CA ASN A 3 -9.53 -8.62 -9.89
C ASN A 3 -9.16 -7.15 -9.65
N TYR A 4 -8.53 -6.88 -8.51
CA TYR A 4 -8.13 -5.53 -8.08
C TYR A 4 -6.76 -5.09 -8.65
N ILE A 5 -6.14 -5.93 -9.50
CA ILE A 5 -4.84 -5.63 -10.11
C ILE A 5 -5.01 -4.47 -11.10
N ASN A 6 -4.11 -3.50 -11.04
CA ASN A 6 -4.08 -2.27 -11.84
C ASN A 6 -5.23 -1.27 -11.59
N LEU A 7 -6.03 -1.46 -10.53
CA LEU A 7 -6.98 -0.44 -10.09
C LEU A 7 -6.38 0.42 -8.96
N PRO A 8 -6.46 1.75 -9.03
CA PRO A 8 -6.09 2.61 -7.91
C PRO A 8 -7.06 2.48 -6.75
N PHE A 9 -6.55 2.58 -5.53
CA PHE A 9 -7.35 2.72 -4.31
C PHE A 9 -6.85 3.92 -3.51
N MET A 10 -7.74 4.87 -3.26
CA MET A 10 -7.46 6.01 -2.39
C MET A 10 -7.77 5.65 -0.94
N ILE A 11 -6.78 5.77 -0.06
CA ILE A 11 -6.90 5.48 1.37
C ILE A 11 -6.26 6.61 2.15
N ASN A 12 -7.09 7.53 2.65
CA ASN A 12 -6.63 8.81 3.20
C ASN A 12 -5.76 9.52 2.14
N ASP A 13 -4.52 9.87 2.48
CA ASP A 13 -3.55 10.51 1.59
C ASP A 13 -2.63 9.51 0.86
N LEU A 14 -3.03 8.24 0.78
CA LEU A 14 -2.27 7.18 0.09
C LEU A 14 -3.00 6.75 -1.18
N VAL A 15 -2.25 6.58 -2.26
CA VAL A 15 -2.72 5.88 -3.45
C VAL A 15 -2.10 4.49 -3.48
N VAL A 16 -2.91 3.44 -3.48
CA VAL A 16 -2.47 2.05 -3.55
C VAL A 16 -2.79 1.49 -4.94
N TYR A 17 -1.77 1.02 -5.65
CA TYR A 17 -1.87 0.35 -6.95
C TYR A 17 -1.40 -1.11 -6.82
N PRO A 18 -2.32 -2.06 -6.59
CA PRO A 18 -1.99 -3.47 -6.55
C PRO A 18 -1.45 -3.94 -7.91
N ASP A 19 -0.28 -4.57 -7.89
CA ASP A 19 0.37 -5.11 -9.08
C ASP A 19 0.52 -6.64 -9.02
N ALA A 20 0.33 -7.24 -7.84
CA ALA A 20 0.17 -8.67 -7.63
C ALA A 20 -0.83 -8.93 -6.49
N LYS A 21 -1.07 -10.21 -6.17
CA LYS A 21 -2.05 -10.62 -5.15
C LYS A 21 -1.74 -10.04 -3.76
N ASP A 22 -0.47 -9.96 -3.40
CA ASP A 22 0.04 -9.59 -2.08
C ASP A 22 1.04 -8.41 -2.13
N ARG A 23 1.10 -7.71 -3.27
CA ARG A 23 2.02 -6.61 -3.55
C ARG A 23 1.30 -5.43 -4.20
N ALA A 24 1.75 -4.23 -3.83
CA ALA A 24 1.31 -2.99 -4.44
C ALA A 24 2.43 -1.96 -4.52
N ARG A 25 2.30 -1.05 -5.48
CA ARG A 25 2.95 0.25 -5.49
C ARG A 25 2.10 1.20 -4.66
N VAL A 26 2.69 1.90 -3.70
CA VAL A 26 2.00 2.84 -2.82
C VAL A 26 2.63 4.21 -2.95
N ILE A 27 1.83 5.20 -3.31
CA ILE A 27 2.22 6.60 -3.35
C ILE A 27 1.74 7.23 -2.04
N ASP A 28 2.67 7.77 -1.26
CA ASP A 28 2.40 8.54 -0.04
C ASP A 28 2.97 9.94 -0.25
N PHE A 29 2.18 11.01 -0.09
CA PHE A 29 2.67 12.37 -0.25
C PHE A 29 3.86 12.70 0.66
N ASP A 30 3.95 12.05 1.84
CA ASP A 30 5.08 12.21 2.74
C ASP A 30 6.35 11.51 2.22
N CYS A 31 6.18 10.50 1.35
CA CYS A 31 7.29 9.79 0.71
C CYS A 31 7.47 10.31 -0.72
N ARG A 32 8.56 11.04 -0.97
CA ARG A 32 8.88 11.61 -2.30
C ARG A 32 9.06 10.61 -3.46
N TYR A 33 8.85 9.32 -3.23
CA TYR A 33 9.03 8.25 -4.19
C TYR A 33 7.93 7.19 -4.04
N GLU A 34 7.65 6.49 -5.14
CA GLU A 34 6.78 5.32 -5.14
C GLU A 34 7.37 4.19 -4.28
N LEU A 35 6.54 3.61 -3.42
CA LEU A 35 6.93 2.59 -2.46
C LEU A 35 6.45 1.21 -2.89
N ILE A 36 7.34 0.23 -2.85
CA ILE A 36 6.97 -1.17 -3.03
C ILE A 36 6.55 -1.71 -1.67
N THR A 37 5.32 -2.19 -1.57
CA THR A 37 4.73 -2.71 -0.34
C THR A 37 4.18 -4.11 -0.57
N THR A 38 4.52 -5.03 0.33
CA THR A 38 3.91 -6.35 0.44
C THR A 38 3.14 -6.47 1.76
N LEU A 39 2.46 -7.59 1.99
CA LEU A 39 1.79 -7.85 3.27
C LEU A 39 2.73 -7.90 4.50
N SER A 40 4.04 -8.01 4.29
CA SER A 40 5.05 -8.18 5.34
C SER A 40 6.24 -7.21 5.24
N SER A 41 6.37 -6.44 4.17
CA SER A 41 7.52 -5.56 3.93
C SER A 41 7.13 -4.28 3.21
N CYS A 42 7.90 -3.22 3.40
CA CYS A 42 7.72 -1.95 2.71
C CYS A 42 9.07 -1.27 2.47
N THR A 43 9.26 -0.64 1.32
CA THR A 43 10.49 0.10 1.01
C THR A 43 10.58 1.47 1.70
N CYS A 44 9.54 1.91 2.42
CA CYS A 44 9.56 3.22 3.08
C CYS A 44 10.62 3.29 4.21
N CYS A 45 11.17 4.49 4.40
CA CYS A 45 12.19 4.74 5.42
C CYS A 45 11.73 4.31 6.81
N THR A 46 10.49 4.65 7.19
CA THR A 46 9.93 4.32 8.51
C THR A 46 9.91 2.82 8.76
N PHE A 47 9.53 2.01 7.78
CA PHE A 47 9.59 0.55 7.89
C PHE A 47 11.04 0.07 8.02
N ARG A 48 11.94 0.51 7.12
CA ARG A 48 13.35 0.09 7.12
C ARG A 48 14.07 0.37 8.44
N PHE A 49 13.75 1.47 9.11
CA PHE A 49 14.35 1.82 10.41
C PHE A 49 13.67 1.12 11.59
N SER A 50 12.33 1.06 11.58
CA SER A 50 11.58 0.55 12.74
C SER A 50 11.56 -0.98 12.78
N SER A 51 11.51 -1.67 11.63
CA SER A 51 11.49 -3.14 11.56
C SER A 51 12.74 -3.81 12.13
N ARG A 52 13.86 -3.07 12.19
CA ARG A 52 15.09 -3.53 12.85
C ARG A 52 14.99 -3.56 14.37
N ARG A 53 14.13 -2.71 14.96
CA ARG A 53 13.92 -2.63 16.41
C ARG A 53 12.71 -3.44 16.86
N ASP A 54 11.67 -3.45 16.03
CA ASP A 54 10.42 -4.18 16.26
C ASP A 54 10.10 -5.02 15.01
N PRO A 55 10.38 -6.34 15.02
CA PRO A 55 10.06 -7.23 13.92
C PRO A 55 8.57 -7.28 13.56
N GLY A 56 7.68 -6.88 14.47
CA GLY A 56 6.23 -6.83 14.27
C GLY A 56 5.73 -5.51 13.68
N PHE A 57 6.62 -4.54 13.43
CA PHE A 57 6.25 -3.21 12.99
C PHE A 57 5.53 -3.22 11.63
N LYS A 58 4.27 -2.78 11.62
CA LYS A 58 3.48 -2.57 10.39
C LYS A 58 3.31 -1.09 10.11
N CYS A 59 4.00 -0.58 9.08
CA CYS A 59 3.87 0.82 8.64
C CYS A 59 2.48 1.08 8.03
N ARG A 60 2.12 2.36 7.87
CA ARG A 60 0.82 2.77 7.29
C ARG A 60 0.57 2.16 5.90
N HIS A 61 1.62 2.00 5.08
CA HIS A 61 1.50 1.43 3.72
C HIS A 61 1.08 -0.04 3.74
N ILE A 62 1.69 -0.85 4.63
CA ILE A 62 1.32 -2.27 4.79
C ILE A 62 -0.15 -2.38 5.24
N LYS A 63 -0.57 -1.51 6.17
CA LYS A 63 -1.96 -1.45 6.63
C LYS A 63 -2.91 -1.06 5.48
N ALA A 64 -2.52 -0.10 4.64
CA ALA A 64 -3.32 0.30 3.48
C ALA A 64 -3.50 -0.85 2.48
N LEU A 65 -2.43 -1.58 2.15
CA LEU A 65 -2.51 -2.75 1.29
C LEU A 65 -3.41 -3.86 1.87
N GLN A 66 -3.33 -4.10 3.19
CA GLN A 66 -4.22 -5.06 3.86
C GLN A 66 -5.70 -4.71 3.67
N LYS A 67 -6.06 -3.42 3.82
CA LYS A 67 -7.43 -2.97 3.60
C LYS A 67 -7.93 -3.23 2.18
N VAL A 68 -7.07 -2.97 1.16
CA VAL A 68 -7.40 -3.24 -0.25
C VAL A 68 -7.65 -4.73 -0.46
N ILE A 69 -6.72 -5.59 -0.01
CA ILE A 69 -6.81 -7.05 -0.20
C ILE A 69 -8.01 -7.65 0.53
N ASN A 70 -8.36 -7.10 1.70
CA ASN A 70 -9.53 -7.53 2.47
C ASN A 70 -10.86 -7.02 1.88
N GLY A 71 -10.84 -6.17 0.85
CA GLY A 71 -12.04 -5.57 0.27
C GLY A 71 -12.71 -4.53 1.17
N GLU A 72 -11.96 -3.93 2.10
CA GLU A 72 -12.46 -2.88 3.01
C GLU A 72 -12.57 -1.51 2.32
N VAL A 73 -12.03 -1.38 1.11
CA VAL A 73 -11.95 -0.14 0.34
C VAL A 73 -12.38 -0.42 -1.09
N ALA A 74 -13.18 0.47 -1.68
CA ALA A 74 -13.57 0.41 -3.08
C ALA A 74 -12.47 1.01 -3.98
N PRO A 75 -12.29 0.50 -5.21
CA PRO A 75 -11.36 1.11 -6.17
C PRO A 75 -11.81 2.53 -6.54
N ASP A 76 -10.85 3.43 -6.70
CA ASP A 76 -11.10 4.77 -7.21
C ASP A 76 -11.06 4.75 -8.75
N TYR A 77 -12.23 4.82 -9.35
CA TYR A 77 -12.41 4.84 -10.81
C TYR A 77 -12.19 6.23 -11.43
N ASN A 78 -11.92 7.26 -10.63
CA ASN A 78 -11.66 8.62 -11.11
C ASN A 78 -10.17 8.99 -11.10
N ALA A 79 -9.30 8.18 -10.48
CA ALA A 79 -7.86 8.44 -10.39
C ALA A 79 -7.07 8.15 -11.70
N THR A 80 -7.75 7.82 -12.79
CA THR A 80 -7.17 7.62 -14.14
C THR A 80 -7.51 8.76 -15.12
N GLY A 81 -8.01 9.90 -14.62
CA GLY A 81 -8.33 11.10 -15.40
C GLY A 81 -7.12 11.97 -15.69
#